data_AF-A0A6A6DDC1-F1
#
_entry.id   AF-A0A6A6DDC1-F1
#
_cell.length_a   1.000
_cell.length_b   1.000
_cell.length_c   1.000
_cell.angle_alpha   90.00
_cell.angle_beta   90.00
_cell.angle_gamma   90.00
#
_symmetry.space_group_name_H-M   'P 1'
#
loop_
_entity.id
_entity.type
_entity.pdbx_description
1 polymer ?
#
loop_
_entity_poly.entity_id
_entity_poly.type
_entity_poly.pdbx_seq_one_letter_code
_entity_poly.pdbx_strand_id
1 'polypeptide(L)'
;MLNEGENPVYTGPTVKPKYRICLRCSKRIDQTSSLCVLKEGKVKCEYCVKQRKPCDEVPIEFRSEVNRLLTQRERLENEGDVDQSAQLSEALADASRSYVKRVTAAVNQNKKRGFKKQPKGDDIQLAQLNALEKISSSLEGILDVMRYTVRILKFHSFQNNIALVTLRRLSNIV
;
A
#
# COMPACT_ATOMS: atom_id res chain seq x y z
N MET A 1 15.58 37.75 -21.43
CA MET A 1 16.19 36.94 -20.36
C MET A 1 15.05 36.30 -19.59
N LEU A 2 14.77 35.02 -19.84
CA LEU A 2 13.67 34.28 -19.21
C LEU A 2 14.23 33.58 -17.98
N ASN A 3 13.73 33.98 -16.80
CA ASN A 3 14.06 33.31 -15.54
C ASN A 3 13.45 31.91 -15.54
N GLU A 4 14.31 30.91 -15.34
CA GLU A 4 13.94 29.51 -15.15
C GLU A 4 13.18 29.39 -13.82
N GLY A 5 11.85 29.28 -13.91
CA GLY A 5 11.00 29.00 -12.76
C GLY A 5 11.34 27.63 -12.21
N GLU A 6 11.91 27.62 -11.00
CA GLU A 6 12.04 26.43 -10.16
C GLU A 6 10.65 25.79 -9.98
N ASN A 7 10.43 24.66 -10.65
CA ASN A 7 9.23 23.86 -10.43
C ASN A 7 9.25 23.33 -8.99
N PRO A 8 8.26 23.65 -8.15
CA PRO A 8 8.20 23.10 -6.80
C PRO A 8 8.02 21.59 -6.90
N VAL A 9 9.01 20.85 -6.41
CA VAL A 9 8.93 19.39 -6.26
C VAL A 9 7.85 19.10 -5.22
N TYR A 10 6.64 18.80 -5.69
CA TYR A 10 5.52 18.40 -4.85
C TYR A 10 5.87 17.08 -4.14
N THR A 11 6.35 17.18 -2.90
CA THR A 11 6.53 16.05 -1.98
C THR A 11 5.19 15.79 -1.30
N GLY A 12 4.26 15.19 -2.04
CA GLY A 12 3.03 14.65 -1.47
C GLY A 12 3.35 13.71 -0.29
N PRO A 13 2.39 13.45 0.63
CA PRO A 13 2.64 12.66 1.82
C PRO A 13 3.22 11.30 1.44
N THR A 14 4.51 11.11 1.68
CA THR A 14 5.17 9.84 1.44
C THR A 14 4.66 8.87 2.49
N VAL A 15 3.72 8.00 2.13
CA VAL A 15 3.31 6.89 2.99
C VAL A 15 4.57 6.07 3.27
N LYS A 16 5.13 6.22 4.48
CA LYS A 16 6.26 5.39 4.90
C LYS A 16 5.77 3.95 4.87
N PRO A 17 6.37 3.08 4.04
CA PRO A 17 5.87 1.72 3.92
C PRO A 17 6.05 1.01 5.26
N LYS A 18 4.97 0.41 5.79
CA LYS A 18 5.01 -0.41 7.02
C LYS A 18 6.04 -1.55 6.86
N TYR A 19 6.16 -2.08 5.64
CA TYR A 19 7.12 -3.12 5.30
C TYR A 19 8.11 -2.67 4.23
N ARG A 20 9.41 -2.82 4.50
CA ARG A 20 10.46 -2.61 3.49
C ARG A 20 10.72 -3.90 2.71
N ILE A 21 10.01 -4.08 1.61
CA ILE A 21 10.12 -5.23 0.70
C ILE A 21 10.59 -4.79 -0.69
N CYS A 22 11.45 -5.60 -1.31
CA CYS A 22 11.86 -5.38 -2.71
C CYS A 22 10.79 -5.91 -3.68
N LEU A 23 10.79 -5.39 -4.91
CA LEU A 23 9.88 -5.77 -5.99
C LEU A 23 9.89 -7.28 -6.30
N ARG A 24 11.04 -7.94 -6.16
CA ARG A 24 11.13 -9.38 -6.41
C ARG A 24 10.39 -10.18 -5.33
N CYS A 25 10.52 -9.77 -4.08
CA CYS A 25 9.85 -10.44 -2.96
C CYS A 25 8.38 -10.06 -2.87
N SER A 26 8.00 -8.83 -3.25
CA SER A 26 6.58 -8.43 -3.26
C SER A 26 5.75 -9.28 -4.23
N LYS A 27 6.37 -9.84 -5.28
CA LYS A 27 5.72 -10.76 -6.22
C LYS A 27 5.51 -12.18 -5.68
N ARG A 28 5.94 -12.47 -4.45
CA ARG A 28 5.91 -13.82 -3.85
C ARG A 28 5.26 -13.84 -2.47
N ILE A 29 4.41 -12.85 -2.18
CA ILE A 29 3.81 -12.66 -0.86
C ILE A 29 2.97 -13.89 -0.44
N ASP A 30 2.28 -14.51 -1.38
CA ASP A 30 1.47 -15.74 -1.22
C ASP A 30 2.30 -17.04 -1.19
N GLN A 31 3.52 -17.03 -1.74
CA GLN A 31 4.30 -18.24 -1.98
C GLN A 31 5.37 -18.55 -0.93
N THR A 32 5.75 -17.58 -0.12
CA THR A 32 6.94 -17.70 0.74
C THR A 32 6.61 -17.45 2.18
N SER A 33 6.87 -18.39 3.08
CA SER A 33 6.65 -18.23 4.53
C SER A 33 7.54 -17.17 5.18
N SER A 34 8.60 -16.71 4.51
CA SER A 34 9.45 -15.62 5.00
C SER A 34 9.20 -14.32 4.26
N LEU A 35 8.89 -13.26 5.02
CA LEU A 35 8.88 -11.90 4.51
C LEU A 35 10.29 -11.44 4.14
N CYS A 36 10.36 -10.52 3.19
CA CYS A 36 11.60 -9.88 2.81
C CYS A 36 12.14 -9.04 3.98
N VAL A 37 13.24 -9.50 4.58
CA VAL A 37 13.92 -8.72 5.63
C VAL A 37 15.03 -7.89 4.98
N LEU A 38 14.72 -6.64 4.64
CA LEU A 38 15.74 -5.65 4.31
C LEU A 38 16.23 -5.01 5.62
N LYS A 39 17.38 -5.47 6.13
CA LYS A 39 18.01 -4.89 7.32
C LYS A 39 18.49 -3.47 7.04
N GLU A 40 18.46 -2.61 8.05
CA GLU A 40 19.01 -1.25 7.95
C GLU A 40 20.46 -1.27 7.48
N GLY A 41 20.80 -0.38 6.54
CA GLY A 41 22.14 -0.31 5.92
C GLY A 41 22.43 -1.35 4.84
N LYS A 42 21.53 -2.32 4.57
CA LYS A 42 21.72 -3.30 3.48
C LYS A 42 21.01 -2.88 2.19
N VAL A 43 21.73 -2.98 1.08
CA VAL A 43 21.23 -2.70 -0.28
C VAL A 43 20.38 -3.87 -0.83
N LYS A 44 20.55 -5.09 -0.30
CA LYS A 44 19.86 -6.30 -0.77
C LYS A 44 19.26 -7.08 0.40
N CYS A 45 18.08 -7.64 0.17
CA CYS A 45 17.47 -8.59 1.10
C CYS A 45 18.14 -9.96 0.99
N GLU A 46 17.98 -10.79 2.02
CA GLU A 46 18.59 -12.11 2.08
C GLU A 46 18.25 -13.00 0.88
N TYR A 47 17.00 -12.94 0.41
CA TYR A 47 16.56 -13.68 -0.76
C TYR A 47 17.29 -13.21 -2.05
N CYS A 48 17.40 -11.91 -2.28
CA CYS A 48 18.14 -11.37 -3.44
C CYS A 48 19.64 -11.73 -3.39
N VAL A 49 20.23 -11.78 -2.19
CA VAL A 49 21.62 -12.22 -2.00
C VAL A 49 21.77 -13.68 -2.42
N LYS A 50 20.92 -14.58 -1.89
CA LYS A 50 20.92 -16.00 -2.26
C LYS A 50 20.74 -16.22 -3.75
N GLN A 51 19.86 -15.44 -4.38
CA GLN A 51 19.57 -15.54 -5.82
C GLN A 51 20.59 -14.82 -6.72
N ARG A 52 21.56 -14.09 -6.15
CA ARG A 52 22.51 -13.25 -6.90
C ARG A 52 21.82 -12.28 -7.87
N LYS A 53 20.67 -11.74 -7.49
CA LYS A 53 19.87 -10.80 -8.31
C LYS A 53 19.82 -9.40 -7.69
N PRO A 54 19.53 -8.34 -8.48
CA PRO A 54 19.27 -7.02 -7.92
C PRO A 54 17.99 -7.04 -7.07
N CYS A 55 17.96 -6.13 -6.11
CA CYS A 55 16.84 -5.95 -5.19
C CYS A 55 16.21 -4.59 -5.53
N ASP A 56 15.34 -4.62 -6.54
CA ASP A 56 14.70 -3.41 -7.06
C ASP A 56 13.62 -2.91 -6.09
N GLU A 57 13.40 -1.61 -6.04
CA GLU A 57 12.32 -1.03 -5.26
C GLU A 57 10.95 -1.32 -5.88
N VAL A 58 9.94 -1.45 -5.01
CA VAL A 58 8.54 -1.47 -5.45
C VAL A 58 8.19 -0.07 -5.95
N PRO A 59 7.63 0.07 -7.18
CA PRO A 59 7.21 1.37 -7.67
C PRO A 59 6.20 2.03 -6.73
N ILE A 60 6.28 3.36 -6.59
CA ILE A 60 5.54 4.13 -5.58
C ILE A 60 4.03 3.85 -5.65
N GLU A 61 3.48 3.81 -6.87
CA GLU A 61 2.08 3.52 -7.19
C GLU A 61 1.56 2.22 -6.52
N PHE A 62 2.44 1.24 -6.31
CA PHE A 62 2.09 -0.10 -5.83
C PHE A 62 2.39 -0.33 -4.34
N ARG A 63 2.95 0.67 -3.64
CA ARG A 63 3.39 0.51 -2.24
C ARG A 63 2.22 0.28 -1.28
N SER A 64 1.09 0.96 -1.50
CA SER A 64 -0.13 0.80 -0.68
C SER A 64 -0.70 -0.61 -0.80
N GLU A 65 -0.80 -1.13 -2.03
CA GLU A 65 -1.31 -2.47 -2.29
C GLU A 65 -0.42 -3.55 -1.68
N VAL A 66 0.91 -3.42 -1.80
CA VAL A 66 1.85 -4.34 -1.15
C VAL A 66 1.66 -4.35 0.36
N ASN A 67 1.50 -3.18 0.99
CA ASN A 67 1.22 -3.13 2.43
C ASN A 67 -0.11 -3.82 2.78
N ARG A 68 -1.14 -3.69 1.93
CA ARG A 68 -2.42 -4.38 2.12
C ARG A 68 -2.26 -5.90 2.07
N LEU A 69 -1.58 -6.42 1.05
CA LEU A 69 -1.31 -7.86 0.90
C LEU A 69 -0.53 -8.42 2.09
N LEU A 70 0.48 -7.70 2.55
CA LEU A 70 1.28 -8.08 3.71
C LEU A 70 0.47 -8.07 5.01
N THR A 71 -0.44 -7.12 5.16
CA THR A 71 -1.35 -7.08 6.32
C THR A 71 -2.37 -8.23 6.28
N GLN A 72 -2.89 -8.59 5.10
CA GLN A 72 -3.78 -9.74 4.95
C GLN A 72 -3.07 -11.05 5.28
N ARG A 73 -1.81 -11.18 4.86
CA ARG A 73 -0.98 -12.32 5.21
C ARG A 73 -0.69 -12.40 6.71
N GLU A 74 -0.34 -11.29 7.35
CA GLU A 74 -0.15 -11.24 8.81
C GLU A 74 -1.42 -11.68 9.54
N ARG A 75 -2.62 -11.33 9.03
CA ARG A 75 -3.88 -11.85 9.57
C ARG A 75 -4.01 -13.36 9.40
N LEU A 76 -3.69 -13.88 8.22
CA LEU A 76 -3.71 -15.32 7.95
C LEU A 76 -2.78 -16.10 8.88
N GLU A 77 -1.59 -15.57 9.15
CA GLU A 77 -0.61 -16.18 10.07
C GLU A 77 -1.07 -16.15 11.55
N ASN A 78 -1.99 -15.24 11.90
CA ASN A 78 -2.56 -15.11 13.25
C ASN A 78 -3.95 -15.74 13.41
N GLU A 79 -4.61 -16.14 12.31
CA GLU A 79 -5.96 -16.72 12.33
C GLU A 79 -5.91 -18.19 12.74
N GLY A 80 -6.63 -18.54 13.80
CA GLY A 80 -6.67 -19.91 14.34
C GLY A 80 -7.82 -20.75 13.78
N ASP A 81 -8.81 -20.12 13.15
CA ASP A 81 -9.95 -20.79 12.54
C ASP A 81 -9.58 -21.30 11.13
N VAL A 82 -9.68 -22.62 10.94
CA VAL A 82 -9.29 -23.33 9.71
C VAL A 82 -10.13 -22.89 8.51
N ASP A 83 -11.44 -22.67 8.69
CA ASP A 83 -12.34 -22.35 7.58
C ASP A 83 -12.16 -20.89 7.14
N GLN A 84 -11.99 -19.97 8.11
CA GLN A 84 -11.68 -18.58 7.81
C GLN A 84 -10.27 -18.44 7.22
N SER A 85 -9.30 -19.24 7.69
CA SER A 85 -7.95 -19.28 7.14
C SER A 85 -7.94 -19.74 5.68
N ALA A 86 -8.73 -20.76 5.32
CA ALA A 86 -8.85 -21.21 3.93
C ALA A 86 -9.38 -20.10 3.01
N GLN A 87 -10.46 -19.41 3.41
CA GLN A 87 -11.04 -18.32 2.63
C GLN A 87 -10.08 -17.12 2.50
N LEU A 88 -9.41 -16.74 3.59
CA LEU A 88 -8.42 -15.66 3.59
C LEU A 88 -7.19 -16.00 2.73
N SER A 89 -6.77 -17.26 2.73
CA SER A 89 -5.66 -17.76 1.91
C SER A 89 -5.98 -17.68 0.42
N GLU A 90 -7.17 -18.12 0.00
CA GLU A 90 -7.60 -18.02 -1.38
C GLU A 90 -7.71 -16.56 -1.85
N ALA A 91 -8.34 -15.71 -1.03
CA ALA A 91 -8.44 -14.28 -1.31
C ALA A 91 -7.07 -13.60 -1.42
N LEU A 92 -6.11 -13.97 -0.56
CA LEU A 92 -4.73 -13.48 -0.62
C LEU A 92 -4.04 -13.94 -1.90
N ALA A 93 -4.22 -15.19 -2.32
CA ALA A 93 -3.64 -15.73 -3.54
C ALA A 93 -4.16 -15.00 -4.79
N ASP A 94 -5.47 -14.75 -4.86
CA ASP A 94 -6.08 -13.99 -5.96
C ASP A 94 -5.61 -12.54 -6.01
N ALA A 95 -5.60 -11.86 -4.86
CA ALA A 95 -5.11 -10.49 -4.78
C ALA A 95 -3.62 -10.40 -5.16
N SER A 96 -2.81 -11.37 -4.73
CA SER A 96 -1.39 -11.46 -5.09
C SER A 96 -1.18 -11.71 -6.58
N ARG A 97 -1.95 -12.62 -7.21
CA ARG A 97 -1.90 -12.85 -8.66
C ARG A 97 -2.25 -11.59 -9.45
N SER A 98 -3.31 -10.89 -9.04
CA SER A 98 -3.76 -9.65 -9.67
C SER A 98 -2.71 -8.54 -9.55
N TYR A 99 -2.15 -8.37 -8.36
CA TYR A 99 -1.03 -7.47 -8.09
C TYR A 99 0.18 -7.76 -9.00
N VAL A 100 0.62 -9.03 -9.06
CA VAL A 100 1.79 -9.44 -9.85
C VAL A 100 1.61 -9.10 -11.33
N LYS A 101 0.40 -9.32 -11.88
CA LYS A 101 0.07 -8.97 -13.26
C LYS A 101 0.22 -7.46 -13.49
N ARG A 102 -0.42 -6.63 -12.66
CA ARG A 102 -0.38 -5.16 -12.80
C ARG A 102 1.01 -4.57 -12.64
N VAL A 103 1.74 -4.96 -11.58
CA VAL A 103 3.08 -4.43 -11.33
C VAL A 103 4.07 -4.87 -12.42
N THR A 104 3.92 -6.08 -12.96
CA THR A 104 4.77 -6.55 -14.05
C THR A 104 4.47 -5.83 -15.36
N ALA A 105 3.19 -5.58 -15.66
CA ALA A 105 2.80 -4.76 -16.80
C ALA A 105 3.38 -3.35 -16.71
N ALA A 106 3.24 -2.68 -15.56
CA ALA A 106 3.75 -1.33 -15.34
C ALA A 106 5.29 -1.25 -15.45
N VAL A 107 6.01 -2.19 -14.83
CA VAL A 107 7.47 -2.25 -14.91
C VAL A 107 7.94 -2.50 -16.34
N ASN A 108 7.26 -3.39 -17.08
CA ASN A 108 7.57 -3.65 -18.48
C ASN A 108 7.25 -2.44 -19.38
N GLN A 109 6.15 -1.74 -19.12
CA GLN A 109 5.79 -0.51 -19.86
C GLN A 109 6.82 0.59 -19.62
N ASN A 110 7.29 0.78 -18.38
CA ASN A 110 8.34 1.74 -18.06
C ASN A 110 9.68 1.39 -18.71
N LYS A 111 10.03 0.10 -18.79
CA LYS A 111 11.19 -0.36 -19.57
C LYS A 111 11.06 -0.06 -21.05
N LYS A 112 9.86 -0.26 -21.63
CA LYS A 112 9.57 0.06 -23.05
C LYS A 112 9.60 1.57 -23.33
N ARG A 113 9.14 2.40 -22.39
CA ARG A 113 9.17 3.88 -22.48
C ARG A 113 10.56 4.48 -22.24
N GLY A 114 11.53 3.68 -21.82
CA GLY A 114 12.94 4.05 -21.67
C GLY A 114 13.64 4.50 -22.97
N PHE A 115 12.96 4.39 -24.12
CA PHE A 115 13.35 5.06 -25.36
C PHE A 115 12.29 6.12 -25.70
N LYS A 116 12.68 7.38 -25.55
CA LYS A 116 11.93 8.61 -25.89
C LYS A 116 10.98 8.41 -27.08
N LYS A 117 9.70 8.18 -26.82
CA LYS A 117 8.64 8.49 -27.78
C LYS A 117 7.76 9.55 -27.15
N GLN A 118 7.79 10.75 -27.72
CA GLN A 118 6.74 11.74 -27.49
C GLN A 118 5.40 11.07 -27.85
N PRO A 119 4.38 11.14 -26.97
CA PRO A 119 3.09 10.55 -27.25
C PRO A 119 2.47 11.21 -28.49
N LYS A 120 2.04 10.41 -29.47
CA LYS A 120 1.30 10.89 -30.65
C LYS A 120 -0.15 10.41 -30.53
N GLY A 121 -1.10 11.34 -30.70
CA GLY A 121 -2.52 11.06 -30.85
C GLY A 121 -3.15 10.28 -29.70
N ASP A 122 -3.38 8.97 -29.91
CA ASP A 122 -4.07 8.06 -29.00
C ASP A 122 -3.36 7.87 -27.64
N ASP A 123 -2.05 8.11 -27.58
CA ASP A 123 -1.28 8.05 -26.33
C ASP A 123 -1.66 9.16 -25.32
N ILE A 124 -2.33 10.23 -25.78
CA ILE A 124 -2.85 11.29 -24.90
C ILE A 124 -4.02 10.75 -24.08
N GLN A 125 -4.90 9.94 -24.68
CA GLN A 125 -6.01 9.30 -23.97
C GLN A 125 -5.50 8.29 -22.94
N LEU A 126 -4.43 7.55 -23.27
CA LEU A 126 -3.80 6.63 -22.32
C LEU A 126 -3.09 7.37 -21.17
N ALA A 127 -2.49 8.53 -21.43
CA ALA A 127 -1.94 9.39 -20.41
C ALA A 127 -3.03 10.01 -19.51
N GLN A 128 -4.17 10.40 -20.09
CA GLN A 128 -5.34 10.87 -19.35
C GLN A 128 -5.94 9.77 -18.48
N LEU A 129 -6.06 8.53 -18.99
CA LEU A 129 -6.51 7.37 -18.21
C LEU A 129 -5.58 7.09 -17.03
N ASN A 130 -4.26 7.11 -17.24
CA ASN A 130 -3.30 6.96 -16.14
C ASN A 130 -3.37 8.10 -15.11
N ALA A 131 -3.63 9.34 -15.56
CA ALA A 131 -3.84 10.47 -14.66
C ALA A 131 -5.12 10.29 -13.83
N LEU A 132 -6.21 9.82 -14.46
CA LEU A 132 -7.47 9.50 -13.78
C LEU A 132 -7.31 8.34 -12.78
N GLU A 133 -6.54 7.31 -13.10
CA GLU A 133 -6.24 6.21 -12.19
C GLU A 133 -5.48 6.71 -10.95
N LYS A 134 -4.50 7.62 -11.13
CA LYS A 134 -3.79 8.26 -10.01
C LYS A 134 -4.70 9.13 -9.14
N ILE A 135 -5.65 9.84 -9.75
CA ILE A 135 -6.66 10.61 -9.01
C ILE A 135 -7.55 9.66 -8.21
N SER A 136 -8.00 8.56 -8.81
CA SER A 136 -8.80 7.52 -8.14
C SER A 136 -8.09 6.96 -6.90
N SER A 137 -6.83 6.53 -7.03
CA SER A 137 -6.06 6.03 -5.89
C SER A 137 -5.84 7.08 -4.80
N SER A 138 -5.72 8.35 -5.17
CA SER A 138 -5.62 9.44 -4.20
C SER A 138 -6.93 9.66 -3.44
N LEU A 139 -8.07 9.55 -4.12
CA LEU A 139 -9.39 9.63 -3.51
C LEU A 139 -9.67 8.45 -2.56
N GLU A 140 -9.25 7.24 -2.92
CA GLU A 140 -9.32 6.08 -2.02
C GLU A 140 -8.52 6.31 -0.73
N GLY A 141 -7.31 6.88 -0.83
CA GLY A 141 -6.51 7.24 0.34
C GLY A 141 -7.20 8.28 1.24
N ILE A 142 -7.86 9.28 0.64
CA ILE A 142 -8.64 10.28 1.39
C ILE A 142 -9.83 9.62 2.09
N LEU A 143 -10.54 8.72 1.42
CA LEU A 143 -11.67 7.98 2.00
C LEU A 143 -11.22 7.10 3.18
N ASP A 144 -10.05 6.48 3.10
CA ASP A 144 -9.50 5.69 4.20
C ASP A 144 -9.15 6.55 5.41
N VAL A 145 -8.58 7.74 5.19
CA VAL A 145 -8.35 8.73 6.26
C VAL A 145 -9.68 9.14 6.89
N MET A 146 -10.69 9.48 6.09
CA MET A 146 -12.01 9.87 6.60
C MET A 146 -12.67 8.74 7.42
N ARG A 147 -12.61 7.49 6.95
CA ARG A 147 -13.13 6.32 7.69
C ARG A 147 -12.41 6.14 9.02
N TYR A 148 -11.11 6.36 9.06
CA TYR A 148 -10.33 6.30 10.28
C TYR A 148 -10.73 7.41 11.26
N THR A 149 -10.87 8.66 10.79
CA THR A 149 -11.32 9.79 11.61
C THR A 149 -12.73 9.56 12.18
N VAL A 150 -13.66 9.04 11.38
CA VAL A 150 -15.02 8.71 11.86
C VAL A 150 -14.99 7.63 12.96
N ARG A 151 -14.12 6.62 12.84
CA ARG A 151 -13.96 5.60 13.89
C ARG A 151 -13.41 6.19 15.18
N ILE A 152 -12.42 7.08 15.10
CA ILE A 152 -11.87 7.79 16.27
C ILE A 152 -12.95 8.64 16.95
N LEU A 153 -13.72 9.41 16.18
CA LEU A 153 -14.78 10.27 16.73
C LEU A 153 -15.87 9.46 17.42
N LYS A 154 -16.28 8.31 16.86
CA LYS A 154 -17.23 7.38 17.51
C LYS A 154 -16.66 6.80 18.80
N PHE A 155 -15.38 6.45 18.81
CA PHE A 155 -14.72 5.92 20.01
C PHE A 155 -14.66 6.98 21.13
N HIS A 156 -14.33 8.23 20.80
CA HIS A 156 -14.36 9.33 21.78
C HIS A 156 -15.78 9.65 22.27
N SER A 157 -16.80 9.63 21.41
CA SER A 157 -18.19 9.87 21.86
C SER A 157 -18.69 8.74 22.77
N PHE A 158 -18.25 7.50 22.53
CA PHE A 158 -18.55 6.37 23.40
C PHE A 158 -17.89 6.51 24.77
N GLN A 159 -16.61 6.90 24.84
CA GLN A 159 -15.94 7.15 26.11
C GLN A 159 -16.55 8.32 26.90
N ASN A 160 -16.93 9.40 26.20
CA ASN A 160 -17.61 10.53 26.84
C ASN A 160 -18.99 10.14 27.39
N ASN A 161 -19.73 9.28 26.69
CA ASN A 161 -21.01 8.76 27.20
C ASN A 161 -20.83 7.85 28.43
N ILE A 162 -19.81 7.00 28.46
CA ILE A 162 -19.50 6.19 29.65
C ILE A 162 -19.16 7.09 30.84
N ALA A 163 -18.30 8.10 30.64
CA ALA A 163 -17.90 9.05 31.68
C ALA A 163 -19.08 9.86 32.24
N LEU A 164 -20.02 10.27 31.38
CA LEU A 164 -21.25 10.96 31.81
C LEU A 164 -22.20 10.06 32.61
N VAL A 165 -22.30 8.78 32.23
CA VAL A 165 -23.15 7.80 32.94
C VAL A 165 -22.56 7.44 34.30
N THR A 166 -21.24 7.29 34.41
CA THR A 166 -20.58 7.05 35.71
C THR A 166 -20.66 8.25 36.63
N LEU A 167 -20.48 9.47 36.13
CA LEU A 167 -20.66 10.70 36.93
C LEU A 167 -22.09 10.86 37.46
N ARG A 168 -23.11 10.58 36.63
CA ARG A 168 -24.53 10.59 37.07
C ARG A 168 -24.86 9.52 38.10
N ARG A 169 -24.22 8.35 38.03
CA ARG A 169 -24.40 7.30 39.05
C ARG A 169 -23.76 7.69 40.38
N LEU A 170 -22.60 8.33 40.35
CA LEU A 170 -21.93 8.82 41.56
C LEU A 170 -22.69 9.99 42.22
N SER A 171 -23.32 10.87 41.44
CA SER A 171 -24.13 11.97 41.98
C SER A 171 -25.47 11.55 42.58
N ASN A 172 -25.95 10.33 42.30
CA ASN A 172 -27.20 9.79 42.87
C ASN A 172 -26.96 8.89 44.11
N ILE A 173 -25.70 8.73 44.54
CA ILE A 173 -25.31 7.93 45.72
C ILE A 173 -24.93 8.83 46.91
N VAL A 174 -24.93 10.16 46.72
CA VAL A 174 -24.80 11.20 47.76
C VAL A 174 -26.16 11.87 47.94
#